data_AF-A0A9W6CNY6-F1
#
_entry.id   AF-A0A9W6CNY6-F1
#
_cell.length_a   1.000
_cell.length_b   1.000
_cell.length_c   1.000
_cell.angle_alpha   90.00
_cell.angle_beta   90.00
_cell.angle_gamma   90.00
#
_symmetry.space_group_name_H-M   'P 1'
#
loop_
_entity.id
_entity.type
_entity.pdbx_description
1 polymer ?
#
loop_
_entity_poly.entity_id
_entity_poly.type
_entity_poly.pdbx_seq_one_letter_code
_entity_poly.pdbx_strand_id
1 'polypeptide(L)'
;MAEIRRQTGLSSAGVYYWIDREMGPDGTFLFNPVPRRTAHPVGGQPAKARAAQASNNRSSNLSGKPDRRGLLKRLWRAAERQINEIEDRLARAADPSEAPRPEPEKDARALAVLARTLRELTALEAEAKKRRKAKDQDGTVRDLDTFRRELARRLDRLRESGDGPGVS
;
A
#
# COMPACT_ATOMS: atom_id res chain seq x y z
N MET A 1 22.21 -12.62 -3.64
CA MET A 1 20.78 -12.28 -3.49
C MET A 1 20.12 -11.76 -4.77
N ALA A 2 20.73 -10.84 -5.52
CA ALA A 2 20.13 -10.35 -6.78
C ALA A 2 19.99 -11.42 -7.88
N GLU A 3 20.95 -12.34 -7.95
CA GLU A 3 20.95 -13.42 -8.95
C GLU A 3 19.86 -14.47 -8.71
N ILE A 4 19.71 -14.91 -7.45
CA ILE A 4 18.64 -15.83 -7.04
C ILE A 4 17.26 -15.24 -7.38
N ARG A 5 17.05 -13.94 -7.15
CA ARG A 5 15.79 -13.27 -7.48
C ARG A 5 15.52 -13.22 -8.98
N ARG A 6 16.55 -13.07 -9.81
CA ARG A 6 16.40 -13.10 -11.28
C ARG A 6 16.01 -14.48 -11.79
N GLN A 7 16.58 -15.53 -11.22
CA GLN A 7 16.31 -16.91 -11.66
C GLN A 7 15.00 -17.49 -11.10
N THR A 8 14.60 -17.08 -9.90
CA THR A 8 13.40 -17.62 -9.21
C THR A 8 12.16 -16.76 -9.34
N GLY A 9 12.29 -15.51 -9.81
CA GLY A 9 11.20 -14.53 -9.83
C GLY A 9 10.71 -14.09 -8.44
N LEU A 10 11.32 -14.59 -7.36
CA LEU A 10 10.90 -14.30 -5.99
C LEU A 10 11.19 -12.85 -5.61
N SER A 11 10.25 -12.25 -4.87
CA SER A 11 10.47 -10.96 -4.24
C SER A 11 11.60 -11.06 -3.21
N SER A 12 12.26 -9.94 -2.90
CA SER A 12 13.32 -9.94 -1.90
C SER A 12 12.82 -10.48 -0.55
N ALA A 13 11.60 -10.13 -0.15
CA ALA A 13 10.99 -10.64 1.07
C ALA A 13 10.71 -12.15 1.01
N GLY A 14 10.33 -12.68 -0.16
CA GLY A 14 10.11 -14.11 -0.37
C GLY A 14 11.41 -14.93 -0.27
N VAL A 15 12.52 -14.39 -0.76
CA VAL A 15 13.84 -15.05 -0.63
C VAL A 15 14.28 -15.13 0.84
N TYR A 16 14.10 -14.04 1.60
CA TYR A 16 14.41 -14.06 3.04
C TYR A 16 13.46 -14.98 3.82
N TYR A 17 12.16 -14.99 3.48
CA TYR A 17 11.18 -15.88 4.11
C TYR A 17 11.54 -17.37 3.98
N TRP A 18 12.12 -17.77 2.85
CA TRP A 18 12.53 -19.16 2.61
C TRP A 18 13.86 -19.52 3.25
N ILE A 19 14.80 -18.57 3.31
CA ILE A 19 16.12 -18.77 3.92
C ILE A 19 16.07 -18.75 5.45
N ASP A 20 15.15 -17.99 6.03
CA ASP A 20 15.05 -17.81 7.48
C ASP A 20 14.29 -18.95 8.20
N ARG A 21 13.90 -20.03 7.50
CA ARG A 21 13.18 -21.19 8.08
C ARG A 21 13.98 -22.48 7.90
N GLU A 22 14.41 -23.06 9.01
CA GLU A 22 14.99 -24.40 9.08
C GLU A 22 13.93 -25.41 9.54
N MET A 23 13.89 -26.60 8.94
CA MET A 23 13.00 -27.68 9.37
C MET A 23 13.76 -28.56 10.37
N GLY A 24 13.29 -28.60 11.62
CA GLY A 24 13.81 -29.53 12.61
C GLY A 24 13.43 -30.98 12.27
N PRO A 25 14.11 -31.98 12.85
CA PRO A 25 13.84 -33.40 12.60
C PRO A 25 12.41 -33.83 12.98
N ASP A 26 11.72 -33.06 13.82
CA ASP A 26 10.34 -33.29 14.25
C ASP A 26 9.29 -32.59 13.37
N GLY A 27 9.68 -32.04 12.22
CA GLY A 27 8.79 -31.33 11.29
C GLY A 27 8.40 -29.91 11.74
N THR A 28 9.00 -29.40 12.81
CA THR A 28 8.78 -28.03 13.30
C THR A 28 9.66 -27.03 12.54
N PHE A 29 9.11 -25.86 12.21
CA PHE A 29 9.86 -24.80 11.53
C PHE A 29 10.53 -23.90 12.57
N LEU A 30 11.86 -23.93 12.62
CA LEU A 30 12.68 -23.02 13.41
C LEU A 30 12.94 -21.76 12.58
N PHE A 31 12.59 -20.60 13.14
CA PHE A 31 12.96 -19.33 12.54
C PHE A 31 14.42 -19.03 12.88
N ASN A 32 15.32 -19.28 11.94
CA ASN A 32 16.74 -18.97 12.05
C ASN A 32 17.08 -17.86 11.04
N PRO A 33 16.82 -16.58 11.38
CA PRO A 33 17.02 -15.50 10.44
C PRO A 33 18.50 -15.38 10.08
N VAL A 34 18.83 -15.45 8.79
CA VAL A 34 20.20 -15.16 8.35
C VAL A 34 20.53 -13.74 8.79
N PRO A 35 21.68 -13.51 9.47
CA PRO A 35 22.04 -12.19 9.95
C PRO A 35 21.98 -11.21 8.79
N ARG A 36 20.94 -10.37 8.81
CA ARG A 36 20.81 -9.28 7.87
C ARG A 36 22.08 -8.48 8.05
N ARG A 37 22.83 -8.30 6.97
CA ARG A 37 23.73 -7.15 6.85
C ARG A 37 22.86 -5.89 6.88
N THR A 38 22.28 -5.57 8.04
CA THR A 38 22.10 -4.18 8.42
C THR A 38 23.50 -3.62 8.28
N ALA A 39 23.68 -2.71 7.33
CA ALA A 39 24.82 -1.86 7.33
C ALA A 39 24.78 -1.12 8.69
N HIS A 40 25.39 -1.71 9.72
CA HIS A 40 25.93 -0.92 10.80
C HIS A 40 26.81 0.11 10.09
N PRO A 41 26.58 1.41 10.30
CA PRO A 41 27.42 2.42 9.70
C PRO A 41 28.80 2.28 10.35
N VAL A 42 29.65 1.44 9.77
CA VAL A 42 31.08 1.41 10.06
C VAL A 42 31.63 2.65 9.39
N GLY A 43 31.95 3.65 10.21
CA GLY A 43 32.50 4.93 9.77
C GLY A 43 31.55 6.08 10.05
N GLY A 44 31.95 6.95 10.99
CA GLY A 44 31.33 8.23 11.19
C GLY A 44 31.34 9.03 9.91
N GLN A 45 30.20 9.10 9.23
CA GLN A 45 30.03 10.01 8.10
C GLN A 45 30.02 11.44 8.65
N PRO A 46 30.83 12.36 8.09
CA PRO A 46 30.89 13.73 8.58
C PRO A 46 29.52 14.40 8.40
N ALA A 47 29.11 15.20 9.39
CA ALA A 47 27.80 15.88 9.47
C ALA A 47 27.38 16.63 8.18
N LYS A 48 28.34 16.98 7.31
CA LYS A 48 28.10 17.61 6.00
C LYS A 48 27.36 16.71 5.00
N ALA A 49 27.54 15.39 5.03
CA ALA A 49 26.83 14.46 4.13
C ALA A 49 25.33 14.36 4.46
N ARG A 50 24.97 14.43 5.76
CA ARG A 50 23.57 14.46 6.21
C ARG A 50 22.84 15.73 5.76
N ALA A 51 23.50 16.89 5.79
CA ALA A 51 22.92 18.15 5.33
C ALA A 51 22.65 18.15 3.81
N ALA A 52 23.58 17.60 3.02
CA ALA A 52 23.42 17.48 1.56
C ALA A 52 22.32 16.49 1.15
N GLN A 53 22.10 15.42 1.93
CA GLN A 53 21.04 14.46 1.64
C GLN A 53 19.65 14.99 2.04
N ALA A 54 19.57 15.78 3.12
CA ALA A 54 18.34 16.48 3.51
C ALA A 54 17.95 17.62 2.56
N SER A 55 18.92 18.27 1.90
CA SER A 55 18.64 19.27 0.86
C SER A 55 18.19 18.62 -0.46
N ASN A 56 18.79 17.49 -0.85
CA ASN A 56 18.34 16.74 -2.04
C ASN A 56 16.91 16.22 -1.93
N ASN A 57 16.50 15.76 -0.74
CA ASN A 57 15.11 15.34 -0.51
C ASN A 57 14.10 16.51 -0.49
N ARG A 58 14.54 17.73 -0.19
CA ARG A 58 13.70 18.93 -0.35
C ARG A 58 13.55 19.31 -1.82
N SER A 59 14.60 19.13 -2.62
CA SER A 59 14.58 19.44 -4.05
C SER A 59 13.78 18.43 -4.89
N SER A 60 13.74 17.15 -4.49
CA SER A 60 12.90 16.14 -5.17
C SER A 60 11.39 16.37 -4.98
N ASN A 61 10.99 17.08 -3.92
CA ASN A 61 9.61 17.54 -3.71
C ASN A 61 9.23 18.78 -4.55
N LEU A 62 10.17 19.38 -5.27
CA LEU A 62 9.92 20.47 -6.23
C LEU A 62 9.61 19.96 -7.64
N SER A 63 9.66 18.64 -7.88
CA SER A 63 9.07 18.06 -9.08
C SER A 63 7.56 18.32 -9.02
N GLY A 64 7.07 19.23 -9.86
CA GLY A 64 5.75 19.89 -9.81
C GLY A 64 4.50 19.02 -9.92
N LYS A 65 4.51 17.79 -9.43
CA LYS A 65 3.32 16.99 -9.18
C LYS A 65 3.05 17.05 -7.67
N PRO A 66 1.96 17.69 -7.21
CA PRO A 66 1.64 17.69 -5.79
C PRO A 66 1.52 16.24 -5.30
N ASP A 67 2.26 15.88 -4.26
CA ASP A 67 2.10 14.61 -3.57
C ASP A 67 0.63 14.46 -3.18
N ARG A 68 -0.05 13.50 -3.82
CA ARG A 68 -1.48 13.22 -3.61
C ARG A 68 -1.78 13.06 -2.12
N ARG A 69 -0.86 12.49 -1.33
CA ARG A 69 -1.05 12.32 0.12
C ARG A 69 -1.01 13.67 0.84
N GLY A 70 -0.10 14.56 0.46
CA GLY A 70 -0.06 15.94 0.95
C GLY A 70 -1.32 16.74 0.61
N LEU A 71 -1.85 16.58 -0.61
CA LEU A 71 -3.10 17.22 -1.02
C LEU A 71 -4.30 16.72 -0.21
N LEU A 72 -4.43 15.40 -0.04
CA LEU A 72 -5.49 14.80 0.78
C LEU A 72 -5.42 15.29 2.24
N LYS A 73 -4.22 15.37 2.83
CA LYS A 73 -4.05 15.90 4.19
C LYS A 73 -4.51 17.36 4.29
N ARG A 74 -4.16 18.19 3.31
CA ARG A 74 -4.60 19.60 3.29
C ARG A 74 -6.11 19.72 3.12
N LEU A 75 -6.71 18.91 2.26
CA LEU A 75 -8.17 18.88 2.07
C LEU A 75 -8.89 18.45 3.35
N TRP A 76 -8.38 17.41 4.02
CA TRP A 76 -8.91 16.95 5.30
C TRP A 76 -8.83 18.03 6.38
N ARG A 77 -7.69 18.71 6.50
CA ARG A 77 -7.53 19.85 7.42
C ARG A 77 -8.48 21.01 7.10
N ALA A 78 -8.71 21.28 5.82
CA ALA A 78 -9.65 22.32 5.40
C ALA A 78 -11.10 21.94 5.77
N ALA A 79 -11.47 20.67 5.57
CA ALA A 79 -12.78 20.16 5.95
C ALA A 79 -12.99 20.22 7.48
N GLU A 80 -12.02 19.75 8.28
CA GLU A 80 -12.05 19.86 9.76
C GLU A 80 -12.27 21.32 10.19
N ARG A 81 -11.52 22.26 9.61
CA ARG A 81 -11.66 23.68 9.92
C ARG A 81 -13.04 24.23 9.57
N GLN A 82 -13.59 23.87 8.42
CA GLN A 82 -14.93 24.31 8.01
C GLN A 82 -16.02 23.75 8.92
N ILE A 83 -15.89 22.50 9.35
CA ILE A 83 -16.81 21.89 10.31
C ILE A 83 -16.77 22.65 11.64
N ASN A 84 -15.58 22.90 12.18
CA ASN A 84 -15.43 23.66 13.42
C ASN A 84 -16.01 25.08 13.29
N GLU A 85 -15.80 25.76 12.16
CA GLU A 85 -16.38 27.09 11.93
C GLU A 85 -17.93 27.03 11.86
N ILE A 86 -18.52 25.96 11.32
CA ILE A 86 -19.98 25.76 11.31
C ILE A 86 -20.48 25.48 12.74
N GLU A 87 -19.80 24.62 13.48
CA GLU A 87 -20.14 24.29 14.87
C GLU A 87 -20.07 25.54 15.76
N ASP A 88 -19.02 26.35 15.64
CA ASP A 88 -18.88 27.63 16.37
C ASP A 88 -20.01 28.61 16.02
N ARG A 89 -20.39 28.69 14.73
CA ARG A 89 -21.52 29.52 14.30
C ARG A 89 -22.85 29.02 14.87
N LEU A 90 -23.03 27.71 14.95
CA LEU A 90 -24.23 27.08 15.50
C LEU A 90 -24.31 27.25 17.02
N ALA A 91 -23.19 27.10 17.73
CA ALA A 91 -23.10 27.30 19.16
C ALA A 91 -23.44 28.76 19.55
N ARG A 92 -22.95 29.73 18.78
CA ARG A 92 -23.30 31.16 18.96
C ARG A 92 -24.77 31.44 18.67
N ALA A 93 -25.32 30.85 17.60
CA ALA A 93 -26.74 30.97 17.26
C ALA A 93 -27.70 30.32 18.28
N ALA A 94 -27.19 29.42 19.15
CA ALA A 94 -27.95 28.81 20.24
C ALA A 94 -27.99 29.68 21.51
N ASP A 95 -27.24 30.78 21.57
CA ASP A 95 -27.29 31.75 22.66
C ASP A 95 -28.52 32.67 22.47
N PRO A 96 -29.54 32.61 23.35
CA PRO A 96 -30.74 33.42 23.23
C PRO A 96 -30.51 34.93 23.47
N SER A 97 -29.29 35.34 23.86
CA SER A 97 -28.89 36.75 23.98
C SER A 97 -28.32 37.37 22.69
N GLU A 98 -27.98 36.57 21.67
CA GLU A 98 -27.59 37.06 20.35
C GLU A 98 -28.81 37.30 19.45
N ALA A 99 -28.81 38.38 18.67
CA ALA A 99 -29.91 38.73 17.77
C ALA A 99 -30.14 37.63 16.69
N PRO A 100 -31.38 37.39 16.24
CA PRO A 100 -31.70 36.34 15.27
C PRO A 100 -30.86 36.47 14.00
N ARG A 101 -30.04 35.45 13.70
CA ARG A 101 -29.16 35.45 12.52
C ARG A 101 -29.97 35.12 11.25
N PRO A 102 -29.83 35.88 10.15
CA PRO A 102 -30.75 35.77 9.00
C PRO A 102 -30.58 34.54 8.08
N GLU A 103 -29.77 33.52 8.40
CA GLU A 103 -29.35 32.53 7.37
C GLU A 103 -29.31 31.04 7.78
N PRO A 104 -30.21 30.50 8.64
CA PRO A 104 -30.23 29.07 8.97
C PRO A 104 -30.43 28.17 7.74
N GLU A 105 -31.10 28.68 6.71
CA GLU A 105 -31.33 27.98 5.46
C GLU A 105 -30.04 27.82 4.63
N LYS A 106 -29.13 28.80 4.66
CA LYS A 106 -27.83 28.70 3.96
C LYS A 106 -26.94 27.65 4.62
N ASP A 107 -26.91 27.60 5.95
CA ASP A 107 -26.13 26.58 6.67
C ASP A 107 -26.70 25.16 6.42
N ALA A 108 -28.03 25.00 6.42
CA ALA A 108 -28.66 23.72 6.05
C ALA A 108 -28.33 23.30 4.60
N ARG A 109 -28.33 24.25 3.65
CA ARG A 109 -27.91 23.99 2.27
C ARG A 109 -26.44 23.58 2.18
N ALA A 110 -25.55 24.24 2.92
CA ALA A 110 -24.13 23.90 2.96
C ALA A 110 -23.91 22.47 3.51
N LEU A 111 -24.59 22.11 4.60
CA LEU A 111 -24.54 20.76 5.18
C LEU A 111 -25.07 19.70 4.21
N ALA A 112 -26.18 19.98 3.50
CA ALA A 112 -26.72 19.06 2.50
C ALA A 112 -25.72 18.81 1.36
N VAL A 113 -25.02 19.85 0.90
CA VAL A 113 -23.97 19.72 -0.12
C VAL A 113 -22.81 18.88 0.41
N LEU A 114 -22.33 19.12 1.63
CA LEU A 114 -21.25 18.33 2.23
C LEU A 114 -21.64 16.85 2.44
N ALA A 115 -22.85 16.57 2.91
CA ALA A 115 -23.35 15.19 3.03
C ALA A 115 -23.40 14.49 1.67
N ARG A 116 -23.81 15.22 0.62
CA ARG A 116 -23.82 14.70 -0.75
C ARG A 116 -22.41 14.40 -1.27
N THR A 117 -21.44 15.29 -1.06
CA THR A 117 -20.06 15.04 -1.51
C THR A 117 -19.43 13.86 -0.78
N LEU A 118 -19.69 13.68 0.52
CA LEU A 118 -19.23 12.50 1.27
C LEU A 118 -19.84 11.21 0.73
N ARG A 119 -21.14 11.21 0.37
CA ARG A 119 -21.79 10.06 -0.26
C ARG A 119 -21.18 9.72 -1.63
N GLU A 120 -20.86 10.74 -2.42
CA GLU A 120 -20.21 10.54 -3.73
C GLU A 120 -18.78 10.01 -3.59
N LEU A 121 -18.00 10.54 -2.64
CA LEU A 121 -16.64 10.07 -2.36
C LEU A 121 -16.62 8.61 -1.88
N THR A 122 -17.52 8.24 -0.98
CA THR A 122 -17.63 6.85 -0.49
C THR A 122 -18.04 5.88 -1.60
N ALA A 123 -18.94 6.29 -2.51
CA ALA A 123 -19.29 5.51 -3.69
C ALA A 123 -18.09 5.32 -4.64
N LEU A 124 -17.31 6.37 -4.89
CA LEU A 124 -16.10 6.30 -5.70
C LEU A 124 -15.04 5.38 -5.08
N GLU A 125 -14.87 5.42 -3.76
CA GLU A 125 -13.95 4.52 -3.05
C GLU A 125 -14.39 3.05 -3.15
N ALA A 126 -15.70 2.78 -3.03
CA ALA A 126 -16.25 1.44 -3.17
C ALA A 126 -16.01 0.88 -4.59
N GLU A 127 -16.25 1.68 -5.63
CA GLU A 127 -15.96 1.31 -7.02
C GLU A 127 -14.47 1.09 -7.27
N ALA A 128 -13.60 1.95 -6.72
CA ALA A 128 -12.16 1.78 -6.80
C ALA A 128 -11.70 0.46 -6.14
N LYS A 129 -12.28 0.11 -4.98
CA LYS A 129 -12.00 -1.16 -4.29
C LYS A 129 -12.47 -2.36 -5.11
N LYS A 130 -13.66 -2.30 -5.71
CA LYS A 130 -14.19 -3.35 -6.59
C LYS A 130 -13.30 -3.59 -7.80
N ARG A 131 -12.84 -2.52 -8.46
CA ARG A 131 -11.91 -2.59 -9.61
C ARG A 131 -10.57 -3.22 -9.24
N ARG A 132 -9.99 -2.86 -8.08
CA ARG A 132 -8.75 -3.50 -7.58
C ARG A 132 -8.96 -4.99 -7.35
N LYS A 133 -10.02 -5.37 -6.64
CA LYS A 133 -10.34 -6.78 -6.35
C LYS A 133 -10.59 -7.61 -7.63
N ALA A 134 -11.19 -7.01 -8.66
CA ALA A 134 -11.36 -7.67 -9.96
C ALA A 134 -10.02 -7.87 -10.68
N LYS A 135 -9.14 -6.85 -10.66
CA LYS A 135 -7.80 -6.95 -11.24
C LYS A 135 -6.92 -7.99 -10.54
N ASP A 136 -6.99 -8.06 -9.21
CA ASP A 136 -6.24 -9.04 -8.42
C ASP A 136 -6.71 -10.47 -8.75
N GLN A 137 -8.02 -10.70 -8.85
CA GLN A 137 -8.59 -11.99 -9.25
C GLN A 137 -8.16 -12.42 -10.67
N ASP A 138 -8.22 -11.52 -11.66
CA ASP A 138 -7.75 -11.82 -13.03
C ASP A 138 -6.25 -12.17 -13.04
N GLY A 139 -5.44 -11.43 -12.27
CA GLY A 139 -4.02 -11.74 -12.07
C GLY A 139 -3.79 -13.13 -11.47
N THR A 140 -4.52 -13.49 -10.42
CA THR A 140 -4.42 -14.80 -9.77
C THR A 140 -4.85 -15.95 -10.69
N VAL A 141 -5.92 -15.78 -11.47
CA VAL A 141 -6.37 -16.82 -12.42
C VAL A 141 -5.32 -17.07 -13.51
N ARG A 142 -4.73 -16.01 -14.08
CA ARG A 142 -3.66 -16.13 -15.08
C ARG A 142 -2.41 -16.81 -14.54
N ASP A 143 -2.04 -16.51 -13.29
CA ASP A 143 -0.90 -17.16 -12.62
C ASP A 143 -1.16 -18.66 -12.42
N LEU A 144 -2.37 -19.03 -12.00
CA LEU A 144 -2.77 -20.42 -11.83
C LEU A 144 -2.74 -21.21 -13.15
N ASP A 145 -3.22 -20.63 -14.24
CA ASP A 145 -3.19 -21.28 -15.56
C ASP A 145 -1.76 -21.44 -16.08
N THR A 146 -0.89 -20.48 -15.78
CA THR A 146 0.55 -20.58 -16.09
C THR A 146 1.18 -21.72 -15.29
N PHE A 147 0.89 -21.82 -13.99
CA PHE A 147 1.35 -22.91 -13.15
C PHE A 147 0.86 -24.28 -13.65
N ARG A 148 -0.43 -24.40 -14.03
CA ARG A 148 -1.00 -25.64 -14.58
C ARG A 148 -0.27 -26.08 -15.86
N ARG A 149 0.04 -25.15 -16.76
CA ARG A 149 0.80 -25.44 -18.00
C ARG A 149 2.23 -25.88 -17.70
N GLU A 150 2.90 -25.21 -16.77
CA GLU A 150 4.25 -25.61 -16.33
C GLU A 150 4.25 -26.98 -15.66
N LEU A 151 3.24 -27.27 -14.85
CA LEU A 151 3.07 -28.57 -14.20
C LEU A 151 2.83 -29.68 -15.23
N ALA A 152 1.92 -29.48 -16.19
CA ALA A 152 1.69 -30.42 -17.28
C ALA A 152 2.99 -30.70 -18.06
N ARG A 153 3.72 -29.65 -18.47
CA ARG A 153 5.02 -29.80 -19.16
C ARG A 153 6.05 -30.58 -18.35
N ARG A 154 6.06 -30.44 -17.02
CA ARG A 154 6.96 -31.24 -16.15
C ARG A 154 6.52 -32.69 -16.06
N LEU A 155 5.22 -32.96 -15.96
CA LEU A 155 4.68 -34.31 -15.94
C LEU A 155 4.91 -35.04 -17.27
N ASP A 156 4.76 -34.35 -18.40
CA ASP A 156 5.03 -34.91 -19.73
C ASP A 156 6.51 -35.31 -19.85
N ARG A 157 7.44 -34.42 -19.46
CA ARG A 157 8.87 -34.74 -19.40
C ARG A 157 9.18 -35.91 -18.48
N LEU A 158 8.51 -36.00 -17.33
CA LEU A 158 8.72 -37.09 -16.39
C LEU A 158 8.25 -38.42 -16.99
N ARG A 159 7.10 -38.42 -17.67
CA ARG A 159 6.58 -39.58 -18.39
C ARG A 159 7.51 -40.01 -19.53
N GLU A 160 8.02 -39.07 -20.31
CA GLU A 160 9.00 -39.33 -21.36
C GLU A 160 10.34 -39.87 -20.79
N SER A 161 10.76 -39.39 -19.62
CA SER A 161 11.97 -39.88 -18.94
C SER A 161 11.77 -41.22 -18.20
N GLY A 162 10.53 -41.57 -17.87
CA GLY A 162 10.15 -42.82 -17.21
C GLY A 162 9.84 -43.98 -18.17
N ASP A 163 9.83 -43.71 -19.49
CA ASP A 163 9.59 -44.70 -20.55
C ASP A 163 10.89 -45.09 -21.30
N GLY A 164 12.06 -44.82 -20.71
CA GLY A 164 13.36 -45.33 -21.14
C GLY A 164 13.64 -46.72 -20.56
N PRO A 165 14.26 -47.65 -21.31
CA PRO A 165 13.92 -49.06 -21.35
C PRO A 165 14.15 -49.76 -20.01
N GLY A 166 13.14 -50.54 -19.62
CA GLY A 166 13.25 -51.56 -18.60
C GLY A 166 14.47 -52.44 -18.87
N VAL A 167 15.31 -52.51 -17.85
CA VAL A 167 16.43 -53.42 -17.73
C VAL A 167 15.91 -54.86 -17.87
N SER A 168 16.38 -55.57 -18.88
CA SER A 168 16.47 -57.03 -18.95
C SER A 168 17.72 -57.40 -19.72
#